data_AF-A0A3L7STW5-F1
#
_entry.id   AF-A0A3L7STW5-F1
#
_cell.length_a   1.000
_cell.length_b   1.000
_cell.length_c   1.000
_cell.angle_alpha   90.00
_cell.angle_beta   90.00
_cell.angle_gamma   90.00
#
_symmetry.space_group_name_H-M   'P 1'
#
loop_
_entity.id
_entity.type
_entity.pdbx_description
1 polymer ?
#
loop_
_entity_poly.entity_id
_entity_poly.type
_entity_poly.pdbx_seq_one_letter_code
_entity_poly.pdbx_strand_id
1 'polypeptide(L)'
;MIARHLLAVAVWWLLARLLPPSVPRRRIATFTLASLGISAAGIGISLLEPWAPGATYSLLRFYWFRLADVAVPFALAMTLAAVLEDGAACLRVVPCRPRWLRVAAIGLLAVDLGLQSFHWPLTGRDTVVPRADGKLAALAWADICDWVTEHAPPDACFLTPRGSASFTWRTGRREVVSWKNSPQDAASLVEWRKRITDCFSRSGSLAEMERSTVSLGPDRLRDVAARYGADHAVVPLDAPLIESIPGKRLHANSVYAVYRLPVDQAGK
;
A
#
# COMPACT_ATOMS: atom_id res chain seq x y z
N MET A 1 9.71 0.83 -11.39
CA MET A 1 8.34 1.17 -11.87
C MET A 1 8.38 1.99 -13.18
N ILE A 2 9.27 2.98 -13.30
CA ILE A 2 9.38 3.85 -14.50
C ILE A 2 9.57 3.05 -15.80
N ALA A 3 10.51 2.10 -15.85
CA ALA A 3 10.79 1.31 -17.06
C ALA A 3 9.56 0.55 -17.60
N ARG A 4 8.72 -0.02 -16.71
CA ARG A 4 7.48 -0.71 -17.11
C ARG A 4 6.46 0.25 -17.70
N HIS A 5 6.36 1.46 -17.13
CA HIS A 5 5.45 2.49 -17.62
C HIS A 5 5.90 3.01 -19.00
N LEU A 6 7.20 3.29 -19.16
CA LEU A 6 7.77 3.68 -20.46
C LEU A 6 7.60 2.59 -21.51
N LEU A 7 7.80 1.33 -21.14
CA LEU A 7 7.53 0.20 -22.02
C LEU A 7 6.05 0.14 -22.43
N ALA A 8 5.12 0.34 -21.48
CA ALA A 8 3.68 0.37 -21.78
C ALA A 8 3.34 1.50 -22.77
N VAL A 9 3.90 2.70 -22.61
CA VAL A 9 3.74 3.82 -23.55
C VAL A 9 4.29 3.44 -24.94
N ALA A 10 5.50 2.87 -25.00
CA ALA A 10 6.13 2.49 -26.27
C ALA A 10 5.31 1.40 -26.99
N VAL A 11 4.91 0.34 -26.29
CA VAL A 11 4.09 -0.74 -26.85
C VAL A 11 2.73 -0.21 -27.30
N TRP A 12 2.07 0.61 -26.49
CA TRP A 12 0.79 1.22 -26.85
C TRP A 12 0.91 2.05 -28.15
N TRP A 13 1.94 2.89 -28.24
CA TRP A 13 2.16 3.74 -29.41
C TRP A 13 2.46 2.93 -30.67
N LEU A 14 3.27 1.86 -30.57
CA LEU A 14 3.55 0.96 -31.69
C LEU A 14 2.29 0.24 -32.17
N LEU A 15 1.51 -0.33 -31.25
CA LEU A 15 0.26 -1.04 -31.58
C LEU A 15 -0.79 -0.09 -32.17
N ALA A 16 -0.89 1.14 -31.67
CA ALA A 16 -1.84 2.13 -32.17
C ALA A 16 -1.59 2.47 -33.66
N ARG A 17 -0.34 2.39 -34.13
CA ARG A 17 0.04 2.61 -35.54
C ARG A 17 -0.37 1.47 -36.48
N LEU A 18 -0.69 0.29 -35.95
CA LEU A 18 -1.10 -0.85 -36.75
C LEU A 18 -2.57 -0.78 -37.17
N LEU A 19 -3.37 -0.04 -36.43
CA LEU A 19 -4.82 0.06 -36.61
C LEU A 19 -5.19 1.26 -37.51
N PRO A 20 -6.25 1.15 -38.33
CA PRO A 20 -6.73 2.30 -39.10
C PRO A 20 -7.24 3.41 -38.16
N PRO A 21 -7.11 4.69 -38.55
CA PRO A 21 -7.60 5.79 -37.74
C PRO A 21 -9.12 5.73 -37.61
N SER A 22 -9.64 5.99 -36.42
CA SER A 22 -11.07 6.18 -36.16
C SER A 22 -11.29 7.26 -35.10
N VAL A 23 -12.49 7.86 -35.06
CA VAL A 23 -12.81 8.90 -34.08
C VAL A 23 -12.63 8.40 -32.63
N PRO A 24 -13.12 7.22 -32.23
CA PRO A 24 -12.91 6.71 -30.87
C PRO A 24 -11.43 6.50 -30.52
N ARG A 25 -10.65 5.92 -31.44
CA ARG A 25 -9.20 5.69 -31.24
C ARG A 25 -8.44 7.00 -31.08
N ARG A 26 -8.79 8.02 -31.89
CA ARG A 26 -8.21 9.37 -31.77
C ARG A 26 -8.53 9.99 -30.41
N ARG A 27 -9.76 9.84 -29.90
CA ARG A 27 -10.14 10.35 -28.56
C ARG A 27 -9.30 9.71 -27.45
N ILE A 28 -9.17 8.38 -27.45
CA ILE A 28 -8.33 7.66 -26.49
C ILE A 28 -6.89 8.16 -26.60
N ALA A 29 -6.33 8.24 -27.82
CA ALA A 29 -4.96 8.67 -28.00
C ALA A 29 -4.72 10.12 -27.54
N THR A 30 -5.61 11.05 -27.88
CA THR A 30 -5.52 12.43 -27.41
C THR A 30 -5.59 12.50 -25.89
N PHE A 31 -6.52 11.77 -25.25
CA PHE A 31 -6.62 11.73 -23.79
C PHE A 31 -5.36 11.18 -23.13
N THR A 32 -4.80 10.08 -23.65
CA THR A 32 -3.55 9.48 -23.15
C THR A 32 -2.36 10.42 -23.33
N LEU A 33 -2.22 11.05 -24.49
CA LEU A 33 -1.16 12.03 -24.74
C LEU A 33 -1.29 13.26 -23.85
N ALA A 34 -2.51 13.77 -23.63
CA ALA A 34 -2.76 14.87 -22.70
C ALA A 34 -2.39 14.48 -21.27
N SER A 35 -2.74 13.25 -20.85
CA SER A 35 -2.37 12.72 -19.54
C SER A 35 -0.86 12.59 -19.36
N LEU A 36 -0.13 12.15 -20.39
CA LEU A 36 1.34 12.11 -20.40
C LEU A 36 1.95 13.51 -20.34
N GLY A 37 1.38 14.49 -21.06
CA GLY A 37 1.81 15.90 -20.98
C GLY A 37 1.61 16.49 -19.59
N ILE A 38 0.48 16.17 -18.95
CA ILE A 38 0.19 16.48 -17.55
C ILE A 38 1.25 15.86 -16.61
N SER A 39 1.63 14.60 -16.81
CA SER A 39 2.69 13.95 -16.03
C SER A 39 4.06 14.60 -16.24
N ALA A 40 4.39 14.98 -17.47
CA ALA A 40 5.64 15.69 -17.78
C ALA A 40 5.70 17.08 -17.12
N ALA A 41 4.58 17.80 -17.08
CA ALA A 41 4.49 19.05 -16.31
C ALA A 41 4.70 18.83 -14.81
N GLY A 42 4.16 17.75 -14.25
CA GLY A 42 4.44 17.33 -12.88
C GLY A 42 5.94 17.10 -12.62
N ILE A 43 6.63 16.39 -13.51
CA ILE A 43 8.09 16.19 -13.44
C ILE A 43 8.82 17.55 -13.50
N GLY A 44 8.42 18.44 -14.41
CA GLY A 44 9.01 19.78 -14.50
C GLY A 44 8.84 20.59 -13.21
N ILE A 45 7.67 20.52 -12.58
CA ILE A 45 7.43 21.15 -11.27
C ILE A 45 8.28 20.50 -10.18
N SER A 46 8.42 19.17 -10.17
CA SER A 46 9.30 18.48 -9.21
C SER A 46 10.76 18.91 -9.31
N LEU A 47 11.25 19.20 -10.52
CA LEU A 47 12.62 19.71 -10.69
C LEU A 47 12.83 21.07 -10.01
N LEU A 48 11.76 21.85 -9.76
CA LEU A 48 11.84 23.14 -9.08
C LEU A 48 11.93 23.03 -7.54
N GLU A 49 11.82 21.82 -6.98
CA GLU A 49 11.86 21.55 -5.53
C GLU A 49 13.05 22.21 -4.81
N PRO A 50 14.31 22.20 -5.32
CA PRO A 50 15.44 22.81 -4.62
C PRO A 50 15.33 24.34 -4.47
N TRP A 51 14.62 25.01 -5.37
CA TRP A 51 14.51 26.48 -5.39
C TRP A 51 13.19 26.98 -4.80
N ALA A 52 12.11 26.22 -4.95
CA ALA A 52 10.77 26.62 -4.53
C ALA A 52 9.99 25.43 -3.93
N PRO A 53 10.43 24.88 -2.78
CA PRO A 53 9.83 23.66 -2.21
C PRO A 53 8.37 23.87 -1.81
N GLY A 54 8.03 25.02 -1.20
CA GLY A 54 6.66 25.31 -0.77
C GLY A 54 5.65 25.36 -1.93
N ALA A 55 6.02 25.97 -3.06
CA ALA A 55 5.19 26.01 -4.25
C ALA A 55 5.10 24.63 -4.92
N THR A 56 6.21 23.90 -4.97
CA THR A 56 6.28 22.54 -5.51
C THR A 56 5.32 21.61 -4.76
N TYR A 57 5.40 21.59 -3.42
CA TYR A 57 4.54 20.73 -2.60
C TYR A 57 3.06 21.17 -2.64
N SER A 58 2.77 22.47 -2.70
CA SER A 58 1.39 22.96 -2.74
C SER A 58 0.66 22.60 -4.04
N LEU A 59 1.39 22.49 -5.16
CA LEU A 59 0.86 22.07 -6.46
C LEU A 59 0.81 20.56 -6.61
N LEU A 60 1.86 19.85 -6.18
CA LEU A 60 1.97 18.40 -6.36
C LEU A 60 1.15 17.59 -5.35
N ARG A 61 0.75 18.16 -4.21
CA ARG A 61 -0.12 17.47 -3.24
C ARG A 61 -1.47 17.00 -3.80
N PHE A 62 -1.91 17.56 -4.93
CA PHE A 62 -3.17 17.21 -5.57
C PHE A 62 -3.07 16.04 -6.56
N TYR A 63 -1.85 15.52 -6.81
CA TYR A 63 -1.60 14.32 -7.62
C TYR A 63 -2.21 14.31 -9.04
N TRP A 64 -2.63 15.45 -9.59
CA TRP A 64 -3.22 15.57 -10.94
C TRP A 64 -2.26 15.06 -12.04
N PHE A 65 -0.95 15.18 -11.81
CA PHE A 65 0.11 14.67 -12.68
C PHE A 65 0.17 13.13 -12.75
N ARG A 66 -0.57 12.41 -11.91
CA ARG A 66 -0.62 10.93 -11.93
C ARG A 66 -1.71 10.36 -12.84
N LEU A 67 -2.41 11.20 -13.60
CA LEU A 67 -3.47 10.74 -14.51
C LEU A 67 -2.97 9.68 -15.51
N ALA A 68 -1.71 9.77 -15.96
CA ALA A 68 -1.11 8.78 -16.85
C ALA A 68 -1.02 7.36 -16.23
N ASP A 69 -0.95 7.23 -14.90
CA ASP A 69 -0.91 5.94 -14.20
C ASP A 69 -2.13 5.06 -14.55
N VAL A 70 -3.25 5.70 -14.92
CA VAL A 70 -4.49 5.04 -15.36
C VAL A 70 -4.66 5.11 -16.87
N ALA A 71 -4.42 6.28 -17.48
CA ALA A 71 -4.71 6.51 -18.90
C ALA A 71 -3.85 5.64 -19.84
N VAL A 72 -2.57 5.41 -19.50
CA VAL A 72 -1.66 4.58 -20.31
C VAL A 72 -2.05 3.10 -20.30
N PRO A 73 -2.18 2.41 -19.15
CA PRO A 73 -2.58 1.00 -19.15
C PRO A 73 -3.97 0.80 -19.76
N PHE A 74 -4.91 1.72 -19.53
CA PHE A 74 -6.23 1.68 -20.18
C PHE A 74 -6.11 1.75 -21.71
N ALA A 75 -5.38 2.73 -22.24
CA ALA A 75 -5.22 2.87 -23.69
C ALA A 75 -4.46 1.69 -24.30
N LEU A 76 -3.45 1.17 -23.62
CA LEU A 76 -2.76 -0.05 -24.04
C LEU A 76 -3.72 -1.24 -24.14
N ALA A 77 -4.54 -1.48 -23.10
CA ALA A 77 -5.50 -2.59 -23.09
C ALA A 77 -6.53 -2.46 -24.21
N MET A 78 -7.10 -1.27 -24.41
CA MET A 78 -8.08 -1.00 -25.47
C MET A 78 -7.47 -1.16 -26.87
N THR A 79 -6.26 -0.64 -27.09
CA THR A 79 -5.55 -0.80 -28.36
C THR A 79 -5.19 -2.27 -28.62
N LEU A 80 -4.73 -3.00 -27.60
CA LEU A 80 -4.43 -4.42 -27.72
C LEU A 80 -5.67 -5.24 -28.08
N ALA A 81 -6.80 -4.98 -27.43
CA ALA A 81 -8.08 -5.62 -27.77
C ALA A 81 -8.48 -5.34 -29.23
N ALA A 82 -8.34 -4.09 -29.69
CA ALA A 82 -8.63 -3.73 -31.08
C ALA A 82 -7.67 -4.39 -32.09
N VAL A 83 -6.38 -4.55 -31.74
CA VAL A 83 -5.42 -5.31 -32.57
C VAL A 83 -5.80 -6.78 -32.65
N LEU A 84 -6.23 -7.40 -31.55
CA LEU A 84 -6.66 -8.80 -31.53
C LEU A 84 -7.94 -9.02 -32.34
N GLU A 85 -8.83 -8.03 -32.40
CA GLU A 85 -10.04 -8.07 -33.22
C GLU A 85 -9.74 -7.95 -34.72
N ASP A 86 -8.79 -7.08 -35.10
CA ASP A 86 -8.39 -6.84 -36.49
C ASP A 86 -7.39 -7.91 -36.99
N GLY A 87 -7.85 -8.79 -37.89
CA GLY A 87 -7.03 -9.86 -38.44
C GLY A 87 -5.81 -9.38 -39.25
N ALA A 88 -5.91 -8.24 -39.93
CA ALA A 88 -4.79 -7.67 -40.67
C ALA A 88 -3.75 -7.07 -39.72
N ALA A 89 -4.20 -6.40 -38.65
CA ALA A 89 -3.32 -5.92 -37.60
C ALA A 89 -2.59 -7.08 -36.89
N CYS A 90 -3.30 -8.17 -36.56
CA CYS A 90 -2.70 -9.38 -35.99
C CYS A 90 -1.54 -9.92 -36.83
N LEU A 91 -1.72 -10.03 -38.15
CA LEU A 91 -0.71 -10.54 -39.08
C LEU A 91 0.55 -9.66 -39.15
N ARG A 92 0.40 -8.35 -38.89
CA ARG A 92 1.55 -7.42 -38.80
C ARG A 92 2.32 -7.56 -37.49
N VAL A 93 1.69 -8.06 -36.43
CA VAL A 93 2.36 -8.29 -35.13
C VAL A 93 3.07 -9.64 -35.12
N VAL A 94 2.38 -10.70 -35.55
CA VAL A 94 2.95 -12.06 -35.64
C VAL A 94 2.48 -12.70 -36.95
N PRO A 95 3.38 -13.28 -37.77
CA PRO A 95 3.03 -13.94 -39.02
C PRO A 95 2.41 -15.33 -38.78
N CYS A 96 1.34 -15.39 -37.98
CA CYS A 96 0.59 -16.61 -37.68
C CYS A 96 -0.91 -16.36 -37.90
N ARG A 97 -1.72 -17.43 -37.95
CA ARG A 97 -3.18 -17.27 -38.07
C ARG A 97 -3.70 -16.48 -36.85
N PRO A 98 -4.47 -15.38 -37.02
CA PRO A 98 -4.96 -14.53 -35.92
C PRO A 98 -5.64 -15.29 -34.78
N ARG A 99 -6.32 -16.41 -35.09
CA ARG A 99 -6.93 -17.30 -34.09
C ARG A 99 -5.93 -17.80 -33.04
N TRP A 100 -4.69 -18.10 -33.43
CA TRP A 100 -3.67 -18.60 -32.51
C TRP A 100 -3.20 -17.52 -31.55
N LEU A 101 -3.05 -16.29 -32.04
CA LEU A 101 -2.73 -15.14 -31.19
C LEU A 101 -3.83 -14.87 -30.17
N ARG A 102 -5.10 -14.96 -30.58
CA ARG A 102 -6.27 -14.82 -29.67
C ARG A 102 -6.30 -15.93 -28.61
N VAL A 103 -6.09 -17.18 -29.03
CA VAL A 103 -6.02 -18.32 -28.09
C VAL A 103 -4.87 -18.14 -27.10
N ALA A 104 -3.70 -17.70 -27.58
CA ALA A 104 -2.56 -17.41 -26.70
C ALA A 104 -2.87 -16.28 -25.70
N ALA A 105 -3.53 -15.20 -26.14
CA ALA A 105 -3.94 -14.10 -25.26
C ALA A 105 -4.95 -14.56 -24.20
N ILE A 106 -5.98 -15.32 -24.59
CA ILE A 106 -6.96 -15.89 -23.65
C ILE A 106 -6.27 -16.85 -22.68
N GLY A 107 -5.37 -17.71 -23.18
CA GLY A 107 -4.59 -18.62 -22.35
C GLY A 107 -3.74 -17.89 -21.31
N LEU A 108 -3.06 -16.81 -21.72
CA LEU A 108 -2.28 -15.98 -20.79
C LEU A 108 -3.16 -15.33 -19.72
N LEU A 109 -4.33 -14.80 -20.09
CA LEU A 109 -5.29 -14.23 -19.13
C LEU A 109 -5.86 -15.29 -18.19
N ALA A 110 -6.13 -16.50 -18.68
CA ALA A 110 -6.60 -17.62 -17.86
C ALA A 110 -5.52 -18.10 -16.88
N VAL A 111 -4.26 -18.17 -17.33
CA VAL A 111 -3.12 -18.49 -16.46
C VAL A 111 -2.94 -17.40 -15.39
N ASP A 112 -2.95 -16.11 -15.75
CA ASP A 112 -2.86 -15.02 -14.79
C ASP A 112 -4.01 -15.06 -13.78
N LEU A 113 -5.25 -15.27 -14.25
CA LEU A 113 -6.42 -15.42 -13.39
C LEU A 113 -6.27 -16.59 -12.41
N GLY A 114 -5.79 -17.75 -12.90
CA GLY A 114 -5.50 -18.92 -12.09
C GLY A 114 -4.45 -18.62 -11.02
N LEU A 115 -3.36 -17.92 -11.37
CA LEU A 115 -2.32 -17.50 -10.43
C LEU A 115 -2.84 -16.49 -9.40
N GLN A 116 -3.61 -15.48 -9.81
CA GLN A 116 -4.18 -14.50 -8.89
C GLN A 116 -5.21 -15.14 -7.94
N SER A 117 -5.90 -16.20 -8.38
CA SER A 117 -6.89 -16.91 -7.57
C SER A 117 -6.32 -17.46 -6.27
N PHE A 118 -5.01 -17.77 -6.21
CA PHE A 118 -4.34 -18.23 -4.97
C PHE A 118 -4.38 -17.20 -3.84
N HIS A 119 -4.66 -15.93 -4.15
CA HIS A 119 -4.79 -14.85 -3.17
C HIS A 119 -6.25 -14.56 -2.79
N TRP A 120 -7.22 -15.30 -3.33
CA TRP A 120 -8.64 -15.06 -3.10
C TRP A 120 -9.17 -16.01 -2.02
N PRO A 121 -10.02 -15.52 -1.11
CA PRO A 121 -10.66 -16.33 -0.08
C PRO A 121 -11.81 -17.15 -0.70
N LEU A 122 -11.47 -18.08 -1.60
CA LEU A 122 -12.43 -19.00 -2.21
C LEU A 122 -12.85 -20.06 -1.18
N THR A 123 -14.08 -20.55 -1.30
CA THR A 123 -14.63 -21.61 -0.45
C THR A 123 -13.68 -22.81 -0.37
N GLY A 124 -13.38 -23.26 0.85
CA GLY A 124 -12.44 -24.37 1.13
C GLY A 124 -10.96 -23.96 1.19
N ARG A 125 -10.65 -22.65 1.16
CA ARG A 125 -9.28 -22.13 1.35
C ARG A 125 -9.19 -21.29 2.62
N ASP A 126 -9.00 -21.94 3.76
CA ASP A 126 -8.98 -21.28 5.07
C ASP A 126 -7.62 -20.64 5.42
N THR A 127 -6.57 -20.91 4.62
CA THR A 127 -5.19 -20.47 4.91
C THR A 127 -4.71 -19.29 4.07
N VAL A 128 -5.62 -18.57 3.37
CA VAL A 128 -5.21 -17.44 2.52
C VAL A 128 -4.77 -16.28 3.39
N VAL A 129 -3.46 -16.00 3.37
CA VAL A 129 -2.87 -14.87 4.08
C VAL A 129 -3.31 -13.55 3.42
N PRO A 130 -3.96 -12.63 4.16
CA PRO A 130 -4.29 -11.32 3.63
C PRO A 130 -3.03 -10.56 3.21
N ARG A 131 -3.05 -9.92 2.04
CA ARG A 131 -1.93 -9.08 1.56
C ARG A 131 -1.62 -7.91 2.52
N ALA A 132 -2.61 -7.47 3.30
CA ALA A 132 -2.44 -6.46 4.34
C ALA A 132 -1.43 -6.90 5.42
N ASP A 133 -1.31 -8.21 5.66
CA ASP A 133 -0.47 -8.81 6.69
C ASP A 133 0.87 -9.31 6.15
N GLY A 134 1.19 -9.04 4.87
CA GLY A 134 2.41 -9.54 4.22
C GLY A 134 3.73 -9.06 4.83
N LYS A 135 3.69 -8.15 5.82
CA LYS A 135 4.85 -7.68 6.60
C LYS A 135 4.93 -8.31 8.00
N LEU A 136 4.01 -9.20 8.34
CA LEU A 136 3.86 -9.84 9.63
C LEU A 136 3.82 -11.37 9.47
N ALA A 137 3.97 -12.10 10.58
CA ALA A 137 3.67 -13.53 10.60
C ALA A 137 2.15 -13.72 10.66
N ALA A 138 1.50 -13.76 9.49
CA ALA A 138 0.06 -13.58 9.37
C ALA A 138 -0.84 -14.50 10.21
N LEU A 139 -0.46 -15.77 10.39
CA LEU A 139 -1.22 -16.70 11.25
C LEU A 139 -1.09 -16.34 12.73
N ALA A 140 0.15 -16.11 13.20
CA ALA A 140 0.38 -15.65 14.57
C ALA A 140 -0.22 -14.25 14.81
N TRP A 141 -0.27 -13.41 13.78
CA TRP A 141 -0.94 -12.12 13.86
C TRP A 141 -2.47 -12.26 13.97
N ALA A 142 -3.07 -13.20 13.23
CA ALA A 142 -4.50 -13.51 13.34
C ALA A 142 -4.85 -13.97 14.75
N ASP A 143 -4.09 -14.92 15.27
CA ASP A 143 -4.24 -15.45 16.63
C ASP A 143 -4.19 -14.35 17.70
N ILE A 144 -3.24 -13.40 17.61
CA ILE A 144 -3.24 -12.23 18.51
C ILE A 144 -4.47 -11.35 18.34
N CYS A 145 -4.89 -11.09 17.09
CA CYS A 145 -6.07 -10.27 16.86
C CYS A 145 -7.34 -10.92 17.41
N ASP A 146 -7.50 -12.23 17.27
CA ASP A 146 -8.62 -12.99 17.80
C ASP A 146 -8.63 -12.89 19.33
N TRP A 147 -7.49 -13.12 19.97
CA TRP A 147 -7.35 -12.95 21.42
C TRP A 147 -7.70 -11.52 21.89
N VAL A 148 -7.21 -10.49 21.19
CA VAL A 148 -7.51 -9.08 21.50
C VAL A 148 -9.00 -8.80 21.39
N THR A 149 -9.66 -9.34 20.36
CA THR A 149 -11.11 -9.15 20.15
C THR A 149 -11.93 -9.69 21.31
N GLU A 150 -11.55 -10.87 21.80
CA GLU A 150 -12.23 -11.59 22.87
C GLU A 150 -11.94 -11.02 24.28
N HIS A 151 -10.71 -10.52 24.52
CA HIS A 151 -10.25 -10.24 25.89
C HIS A 151 -10.00 -8.75 26.17
N ALA A 152 -9.75 -7.91 25.16
CA ALA A 152 -9.44 -6.51 25.38
C ALA A 152 -10.73 -5.66 25.54
N PRO A 153 -10.76 -4.65 26.42
CA PRO A 153 -11.86 -3.70 26.50
C PRO A 153 -12.18 -3.05 25.15
N PRO A 154 -13.45 -2.74 24.84
CA PRO A 154 -13.82 -2.11 23.56
C PRO A 154 -13.13 -0.76 23.28
N ASP A 155 -12.80 -0.01 24.33
CA ASP A 155 -12.17 1.31 24.28
C ASP A 155 -10.63 1.27 24.35
N ALA A 156 -10.05 0.08 24.49
CA ALA A 156 -8.60 -0.11 24.58
C ALA A 156 -7.87 0.48 23.36
N CYS A 157 -6.68 1.02 23.61
CA CYS A 157 -5.83 1.65 22.61
C CYS A 157 -4.45 1.00 22.59
N PHE A 158 -4.07 0.51 21.41
CA PHE A 158 -2.88 -0.32 21.24
C PHE A 158 -1.73 0.42 20.55
N LEU A 159 -0.52 0.15 21.02
CA LEU A 159 0.68 0.24 20.21
C LEU A 159 0.87 -1.07 19.46
N THR A 160 1.00 -0.99 18.14
CA THR A 160 1.07 -2.14 17.23
C THR A 160 2.37 -2.11 16.42
N PRO A 161 2.87 -3.26 15.92
CA PRO A 161 4.02 -3.26 15.03
C PRO A 161 3.71 -2.49 13.74
N ARG A 162 4.64 -1.70 13.19
CA ARG A 162 4.43 -0.80 12.03
C ARG A 162 3.80 -1.46 10.78
N GLY A 163 3.92 -2.78 10.66
CA GLY A 163 3.36 -3.58 9.57
C GLY A 163 1.88 -3.99 9.75
N SER A 164 1.24 -3.67 10.87
CA SER A 164 -0.10 -4.13 11.28
C SER A 164 -1.26 -3.42 10.58
N ALA A 165 -1.27 -3.43 9.25
CA ALA A 165 -2.31 -2.75 8.47
C ALA A 165 -3.74 -3.24 8.76
N SER A 166 -3.90 -4.47 9.24
CA SER A 166 -5.20 -5.10 9.50
C SER A 166 -5.70 -4.99 10.94
N PHE A 167 -4.93 -4.43 11.88
CA PHE A 167 -5.25 -4.49 13.31
C PHE A 167 -6.67 -4.01 13.61
N THR A 168 -6.95 -2.74 13.29
CA THR A 168 -8.26 -2.12 13.54
C THR A 168 -9.40 -2.89 12.84
N TRP A 169 -9.14 -3.41 11.64
CA TRP A 169 -10.14 -4.17 10.86
C TRP A 169 -10.45 -5.54 11.46
N ARG A 170 -9.47 -6.19 12.10
CA ARG A 170 -9.66 -7.49 12.75
C ARG A 170 -10.25 -7.37 14.14
N THR A 171 -9.83 -6.36 14.90
CA THR A 171 -10.13 -6.29 16.35
C THR A 171 -11.21 -5.28 16.71
N GLY A 172 -11.47 -4.30 15.84
CA GLY A 172 -12.29 -3.13 16.17
C GLY A 172 -11.72 -2.26 17.30
N ARG A 173 -10.48 -2.50 17.75
CA ARG A 173 -9.82 -1.71 18.81
C ARG A 173 -9.02 -0.57 18.22
N ARG A 174 -8.83 0.48 19.01
CA ARG A 174 -8.05 1.65 18.59
C ARG A 174 -6.58 1.28 18.54
N GLU A 175 -5.86 1.82 17.57
CA GLU A 175 -4.40 1.83 17.55
C GLU A 175 -3.89 3.27 17.47
N VAL A 176 -2.73 3.54 18.06
CA VAL A 176 -2.15 4.89 18.09
C VAL A 176 -1.99 5.42 16.67
N VAL A 177 -1.45 4.59 15.77
CA VAL A 177 -1.21 4.93 14.39
C VAL A 177 -1.00 3.68 13.53
N SER A 178 -1.47 3.71 12.28
CA SER A 178 -1.16 2.70 11.26
C SER A 178 -0.59 3.36 10.01
N TRP A 179 0.43 2.72 9.43
CA TRP A 179 1.04 3.20 8.18
C TRP A 179 0.04 3.28 7.02
N LYS A 180 -0.94 2.37 7.00
CA LYS A 180 -1.91 2.27 5.90
C LYS A 180 -3.15 3.15 6.11
N ASN A 181 -3.42 3.58 7.34
CA ASN A 181 -4.52 4.47 7.67
C ASN A 181 -4.06 5.94 7.65
N SER A 182 -3.49 6.37 6.53
CA SER A 182 -3.07 7.76 6.32
C SER A 182 -4.27 8.63 5.90
N PRO A 183 -4.52 9.76 6.57
CA PRO A 183 -5.65 10.65 6.28
C PRO A 183 -5.42 11.47 5.01
N GLN A 184 -6.49 12.06 4.48
CA GLN A 184 -6.47 12.83 3.22
C GLN A 184 -6.40 14.35 3.43
N ASP A 185 -6.76 14.87 4.60
CA ASP A 185 -6.64 16.29 4.91
C ASP A 185 -5.25 16.64 5.49
N ALA A 186 -4.84 17.90 5.29
CA ALA A 186 -3.49 18.33 5.62
C ALA A 186 -3.19 18.30 7.13
N ALA A 187 -4.14 18.71 7.98
CA ALA A 187 -3.92 18.80 9.42
C ALA A 187 -3.75 17.40 10.01
N SER A 188 -4.65 16.47 9.67
CA SER A 188 -4.56 15.08 10.11
C SER A 188 -3.33 14.38 9.54
N LEU A 189 -2.87 14.73 8.33
CA LEU A 189 -1.66 14.12 7.74
C LEU A 189 -0.39 14.50 8.50
N VAL A 190 -0.30 15.74 8.98
CA VAL A 190 0.80 16.18 9.86
C VAL A 190 0.77 15.43 11.18
N GLU A 191 -0.41 15.25 11.78
CA GLU A 191 -0.57 14.49 13.01
C GLU A 191 -0.23 13.01 12.81
N TRP A 192 -0.70 12.40 11.72
CA TRP A 192 -0.33 11.03 11.34
C TRP A 192 1.18 10.88 11.19
N ARG A 193 1.85 11.81 10.51
CA ARG A 193 3.31 11.79 10.35
C ARG A 193 3.98 11.84 11.72
N LYS A 194 3.55 12.75 12.60
CA LYS A 194 4.08 12.90 13.95
C LYS A 194 3.94 11.61 14.74
N ARG A 195 2.76 10.99 14.75
CA ARG A 195 2.53 9.71 15.45
C ARG A 195 3.40 8.58 14.91
N ILE A 196 3.51 8.45 13.58
CA ILE A 196 4.40 7.45 12.94
C ILE A 196 5.85 7.66 13.40
N THR A 197 6.34 8.90 13.37
CA THR A 197 7.73 9.18 13.75
C THR A 197 7.97 8.98 15.24
N ASP A 198 7.03 9.38 16.08
CA ASP A 198 7.12 9.19 17.54
C ASP A 198 7.19 7.68 17.89
N CYS A 199 6.34 6.87 17.24
CA CYS A 199 6.25 5.43 17.49
C CYS A 199 7.43 4.62 16.93
N PHE A 200 8.00 5.00 15.79
CA PHE A 200 8.89 4.11 15.03
C PHE A 200 10.23 4.73 14.60
N SER A 201 10.47 6.02 14.82
CA SER A 201 11.68 6.70 14.35
C SER A 201 12.57 7.18 15.50
N ARG A 202 13.87 6.90 15.39
CA ARG A 202 14.89 7.49 16.27
C ARG A 202 15.20 8.93 15.90
N SER A 203 15.26 9.22 14.59
CA SER A 203 15.69 10.50 14.03
C SER A 203 14.54 11.48 13.76
N GLY A 204 13.28 11.06 13.92
CA GLY A 204 12.11 11.84 13.51
C GLY A 204 11.88 11.85 11.99
N SER A 205 12.64 11.04 11.25
CA SER A 205 12.46 10.80 9.82
C SER A 205 11.50 9.65 9.54
N LEU A 206 10.86 9.68 8.37
CA LEU A 206 10.14 8.53 7.82
C LEU A 206 11.10 7.54 7.13
N ALA A 207 12.37 7.89 6.97
CA ALA A 207 13.44 6.97 6.65
C ALA A 207 13.88 6.21 7.91
N GLU A 208 14.27 4.94 7.76
CA GLU A 208 14.90 4.15 8.85
C GLU A 208 14.01 3.95 10.09
N MET A 209 12.76 3.56 9.86
CA MET A 209 11.83 3.27 10.96
C MET A 209 11.91 1.81 11.44
N GLU A 210 11.92 1.65 12.76
CA GLU A 210 11.83 0.37 13.45
C GLU A 210 10.51 -0.36 13.14
N ARG A 211 10.48 -1.67 13.41
CA ARG A 211 9.27 -2.50 13.26
C ARG A 211 8.32 -2.34 14.44
N SER A 212 8.83 -2.05 15.63
CA SER A 212 8.06 -1.89 16.87
C SER A 212 8.63 -0.75 17.70
N THR A 213 7.77 -0.08 18.44
CA THR A 213 8.17 0.98 19.39
C THR A 213 9.09 0.45 20.48
N VAL A 214 8.97 -0.83 20.86
CA VAL A 214 9.86 -1.49 21.84
C VAL A 214 11.32 -1.42 21.41
N SER A 215 11.61 -1.51 20.11
CA SER A 215 12.98 -1.42 19.62
C SER A 215 13.65 -0.09 19.96
N LEU A 216 12.86 0.97 20.20
CA LEU A 216 13.35 2.29 20.58
C LEU A 216 13.64 2.43 22.08
N GLY A 217 13.29 1.42 22.89
CA GLY A 217 13.51 1.38 24.34
C GLY A 217 12.25 1.61 25.17
N PRO A 218 12.28 1.20 26.45
CA PRO A 218 11.11 1.25 27.33
C PRO A 218 10.65 2.67 27.68
N ASP A 219 11.57 3.64 27.74
CA ASP A 219 11.22 5.06 27.96
C ASP A 219 10.38 5.58 26.79
N ARG A 220 10.83 5.32 25.55
CA ARG A 220 10.07 5.71 24.35
C ARG A 220 8.68 5.07 24.32
N LEU A 221 8.58 3.80 24.70
CA LEU A 221 7.29 3.10 24.78
C LEU A 221 6.34 3.78 25.78
N ARG A 222 6.83 4.13 26.98
CA ARG A 222 6.05 4.86 28.00
C ARG A 222 5.62 6.24 27.51
N ASP A 223 6.55 7.00 26.95
CA ASP A 223 6.28 8.37 26.48
C ASP A 223 5.18 8.39 25.42
N VAL A 224 5.26 7.50 24.43
CA VAL A 224 4.28 7.40 23.35
C VAL A 224 2.95 6.88 23.88
N ALA A 225 2.96 5.89 24.77
CA ALA A 225 1.77 5.36 25.39
C ALA A 225 1.01 6.43 26.19
N ALA A 226 1.70 7.19 27.04
CA ALA A 226 1.13 8.30 27.79
C ALA A 226 0.60 9.40 26.87
N ARG A 227 1.40 9.82 25.87
CA ARG A 227 1.05 10.89 24.94
C ARG A 227 -0.22 10.60 24.13
N TYR A 228 -0.40 9.36 23.71
CA TYR A 228 -1.49 8.96 22.81
C TYR A 228 -2.57 8.10 23.48
N GLY A 229 -2.49 7.92 24.80
CA GLY A 229 -3.44 7.16 25.58
C GLY A 229 -3.47 5.67 25.22
N ALA A 230 -2.32 5.07 24.87
CA ALA A 230 -2.23 3.64 24.67
C ALA A 230 -2.10 2.93 26.02
N ASP A 231 -2.99 1.98 26.29
CA ASP A 231 -3.00 1.16 27.50
C ASP A 231 -2.53 -0.28 27.24
N HIS A 232 -2.34 -0.63 25.98
CA HIS A 232 -1.84 -1.94 25.55
C HIS A 232 -0.75 -1.82 24.49
N ALA A 233 0.07 -2.86 24.37
CA ALA A 233 1.02 -3.01 23.28
C ALA A 233 1.02 -4.45 22.75
N VAL A 234 1.04 -4.59 21.43
CA VAL A 234 1.39 -5.84 20.75
C VAL A 234 2.83 -5.73 20.25
N VAL A 235 3.67 -6.67 20.69
CA VAL A 235 5.12 -6.59 20.47
C VAL A 235 5.63 -7.88 19.84
N PRO A 236 6.53 -7.82 18.85
CA PRO A 236 7.23 -9.00 18.34
C PRO A 236 8.14 -9.59 19.42
N LEU A 237 8.16 -10.91 19.55
CA LEU A 237 9.02 -11.63 20.50
C LEU A 237 10.51 -11.55 20.16
N ASP A 238 10.83 -11.31 18.89
CA ASP A 238 12.19 -11.07 18.40
C ASP A 238 12.63 -9.60 18.54
N ALA A 239 11.79 -8.73 19.11
CA ALA A 239 12.14 -7.33 19.29
C ALA A 239 13.29 -7.20 20.32
N PRO A 240 14.31 -6.37 20.03
CA PRO A 240 15.33 -6.08 21.02
C PRO A 240 14.67 -5.42 22.23
N LEU A 241 15.15 -5.75 23.42
CA LEU A 241 14.68 -5.20 24.70
C LEU A 241 13.28 -5.67 25.16
N ILE A 242 12.77 -6.78 24.64
CA ILE A 242 11.46 -7.33 25.08
C ILE A 242 11.36 -7.58 26.60
N GLU A 243 12.46 -7.97 27.23
CA GLU A 243 12.52 -8.21 28.68
C GLU A 243 12.37 -6.92 29.49
N SER A 244 12.61 -5.76 28.87
CA SER A 244 12.52 -4.45 29.51
C SER A 244 11.13 -3.79 29.35
N ILE A 245 10.18 -4.48 28.71
CA ILE A 245 8.86 -3.90 28.47
C ILE A 245 8.14 -3.63 29.80
N PRO A 246 7.68 -2.40 30.04
CA PRO A 246 6.91 -2.08 31.22
C PRO A 246 5.53 -2.76 31.20
N GLY A 247 5.07 -3.21 32.37
CA GLY A 247 3.70 -3.70 32.57
C GLY A 247 3.56 -5.22 32.60
N LYS A 248 2.33 -5.69 32.43
CA LYS A 248 1.98 -7.11 32.58
C LYS A 248 1.74 -7.75 31.22
N ARG A 249 2.48 -8.82 30.91
CA ARG A 249 2.17 -9.69 29.76
C ARG A 249 0.84 -10.40 30.00
N LEU A 250 -0.13 -10.18 29.11
CA LEU A 250 -1.47 -10.76 29.18
C LEU A 250 -1.57 -12.07 28.38
N HIS A 251 -0.94 -12.08 27.21
CA HIS A 251 -0.97 -13.22 26.28
C HIS A 251 0.28 -13.22 25.41
N ALA A 252 0.65 -14.39 24.90
CA ALA A 252 1.72 -14.54 23.93
C ALA A 252 1.51 -15.81 23.11
N ASN A 253 1.89 -15.74 21.84
CA ASN A 253 2.05 -16.90 20.97
C ASN A 253 3.53 -17.03 20.56
N SER A 254 3.82 -17.77 19.49
CA SER A 254 5.21 -18.02 19.07
C SER A 254 5.93 -16.82 18.46
N VAL A 255 5.21 -15.74 18.10
CA VAL A 255 5.80 -14.58 17.40
C VAL A 255 5.52 -13.27 18.10
N TYR A 256 4.40 -13.14 18.80
CA TYR A 256 3.95 -11.88 19.37
C TYR A 256 3.50 -12.05 20.82
N ALA A 257 3.54 -10.96 21.57
CA ALA A 257 2.97 -10.88 22.90
C ALA A 257 2.13 -9.61 23.07
N VAL A 258 1.09 -9.72 23.88
CA VAL A 258 0.21 -8.61 24.28
C VAL A 258 0.55 -8.21 25.71
N TYR A 259 0.81 -6.93 25.91
CA TYR A 259 1.11 -6.33 27.20
C TYR A 259 0.04 -5.32 27.57
N ARG A 260 -0.33 -5.29 28.86
CA ARG A 260 -0.98 -4.14 29.48
C ARG A 260 0.10 -3.20 29.98
N LEU A 261 0.12 -1.99 29.43
CA LEU A 261 1.07 -0.97 29.82
C LEU A 261 0.65 -0.33 31.14
N PRO A 262 1.60 0.11 31.98
CA PRO A 262 1.25 0.93 33.13
C PRO A 262 0.67 2.25 32.63
N VAL A 263 -0.56 2.54 33.04
CA VAL A 263 -1.16 3.85 32.82
C VAL A 263 -0.60 4.75 33.92
N ASP A 264 0.36 5.61 33.59
CA ASP A 264 0.69 6.70 34.49
C ASP A 264 -0.58 7.57 34.61
N GLN A 265 -1.19 7.57 35.80
CA GLN A 265 -2.29 8.49 36.12
C GLN A 265 -1.73 9.91 36.26
N ALA A 266 -1.21 10.47 35.18
CA ALA A 266 -0.73 11.84 35.12
C ALA A 266 -1.70 12.65 34.24
N GLY A 267 -2.66 13.30 34.90
CA GLY A 267 -3.48 14.37 34.32
C GLY A 267 -4.97 14.07 34.21
N LYS A 268 -5.69 14.19 35.32
CA LYS A 268 -6.93 14.97 35.33
C LYS A 268 -6.56 16.44 35.40
#